data_AF-A0A2R6Y256-F1
#
_entry.id   AF-A0A2R6Y256-F1
#
_cell.length_a   1.000
_cell.length_b   1.000
_cell.length_c   1.000
_cell.angle_alpha   90.00
_cell.angle_beta   90.00
_cell.angle_gamma   90.00
#
_symmetry.space_group_name_H-M   'P 1'
#
loop_
_entity.id
_entity.type
_entity.pdbx_description
1 polymer ?
#
loop_
_entity_poly.entity_id
_entity_poly.type
_entity_poly.pdbx_seq_one_letter_code
_entity_poly.pdbx_strand_id
1 'polypeptide(L)'
;MGEIVTSAFGIKTGLILPHDNIREVTLEAVRDKVQDGDIVCVTEAVVARSQNRYVTCEELAEDIRMKLNLKPKAHLAIVFPIASRNRFALVLKAAALATCGGEVTVSFSLPYDEVGNQVIDPEFAWMRLRLKKILKSLQSARENTPHLNILIRETIAALILQSSGYQVLGMRKIMGKGIADLTVRSPEGRLMPVEVTFSDLKKAASKAVELKGDMAEAGGALAVKVDLARREAVIIDAAAYLDDEASARNAAEVVHYAEMEAYFKDSEAIYLPEVGDAFFRHPITGVDYRALYLDMIRQGEATGTIIFSANPLKVYEQGYLDGVIIGEVHKRLETREVFNAFGADVPVVTLDEIGPAPWGVIGSNVSSEQPCRLKLLPEDASGTADAIREAILDGLGVNVEVIIFGDGAYKDPDSGIYELADPHPAIGVSAGLRSYRLRTGKKLKMHVDTLHQQGMSREEIEQALGGATPGKETEPASMSGSFPGSVPVSVPASVMDASLPKEGVERKEEMREPIGGKREGRGQGEERNQRDQGEVGTTPRSLTSIVATLADLMAGSADAGTPIIVVRGFLRT
;
A
#
# COMPACT_ATOMS: atom_id res chain seq x y z
N MET A 1 -26.33 -36.07 17.27
CA MET A 1 -25.29 -35.41 16.45
C MET A 1 -24.41 -34.64 17.41
N GLY A 2 -23.12 -34.95 17.49
CA GLY A 2 -22.21 -34.17 18.34
C GLY A 2 -22.14 -32.72 17.84
N GLU A 3 -21.97 -31.76 18.76
CA GLU A 3 -21.73 -30.37 18.39
C GLU A 3 -20.56 -30.30 17.41
N ILE A 4 -20.79 -29.71 16.23
CA ILE A 4 -19.72 -29.42 15.28
C ILE A 4 -18.98 -28.21 15.83
N VAL A 5 -17.93 -28.46 16.62
CA VAL A 5 -17.06 -27.41 17.16
C VAL A 5 -15.97 -27.12 16.14
N THR A 6 -15.99 -25.92 15.56
CA THR A 6 -14.88 -25.43 14.75
C THR A 6 -13.69 -25.13 15.67
N SER A 7 -12.55 -25.75 15.38
CA SER A 7 -11.32 -25.57 16.16
C SER A 7 -10.11 -25.54 15.23
N ALA A 8 -9.04 -24.90 15.67
CA ALA A 8 -7.76 -24.91 14.99
C ALA A 8 -6.64 -25.09 16.02
N PHE A 9 -5.61 -25.88 15.68
CA PHE A 9 -4.50 -26.16 16.59
C PHE A 9 -3.21 -26.44 15.82
N GLY A 10 -2.08 -26.00 16.38
CA GLY A 10 -0.75 -26.21 15.79
C GLY A 10 -0.14 -27.56 16.17
N ILE A 11 0.57 -28.16 15.24
CA ILE A 11 1.28 -29.42 15.39
C ILE A 11 2.78 -29.13 15.33
N LYS A 12 3.49 -29.54 16.38
CA LYS A 12 4.95 -29.43 16.42
C LYS A 12 5.60 -30.49 15.54
N THR A 13 6.62 -30.09 14.79
CA THR A 13 7.45 -30.99 13.99
C THR A 13 8.91 -30.93 14.45
N GLY A 14 9.71 -31.91 14.02
CA GLY A 14 11.16 -31.79 14.06
C GLY A 14 11.68 -30.72 13.10
N LEU A 15 13.00 -30.57 13.04
CA LEU A 15 13.66 -29.72 12.06
C LEU A 15 13.42 -30.29 10.66
N ILE A 16 12.93 -29.44 9.75
CA ILE A 16 12.83 -29.75 8.32
C ILE A 16 14.05 -29.14 7.66
N LEU A 17 14.79 -29.96 6.91
CA LEU A 17 16.01 -29.62 6.21
C LEU A 17 15.82 -29.71 4.68
N PRO A 18 16.75 -29.15 3.89
CA PRO A 18 16.75 -29.34 2.45
C PRO A 18 16.75 -30.83 2.06
N HIS A 19 15.90 -31.16 1.09
CA HIS A 19 15.68 -32.51 0.54
C HIS A 19 14.88 -33.48 1.42
N ASP A 20 14.34 -33.04 2.56
CA ASP A 20 13.41 -33.85 3.34
C ASP A 20 12.11 -34.16 2.58
N ASN A 21 11.52 -35.33 2.83
CA ASN A 21 10.22 -35.69 2.25
C ASN A 21 9.08 -35.07 3.07
N ILE A 22 8.63 -33.88 2.66
CA ILE A 22 7.57 -33.14 3.36
C ILE A 22 6.26 -33.93 3.51
N ARG A 23 5.99 -34.88 2.61
CA ARG A 23 4.80 -35.75 2.67
C ARG A 23 4.88 -36.69 3.87
N GLU A 24 6.03 -37.35 4.04
CA GLU A 24 6.28 -38.25 5.18
C GLU A 24 6.33 -37.48 6.49
N VAL A 25 7.00 -36.32 6.50
CA VAL A 25 7.05 -35.45 7.68
C VAL A 25 5.64 -35.01 8.09
N THR A 26 4.81 -34.58 7.13
CA THR A 26 3.45 -34.15 7.42
C THR A 26 2.59 -35.32 7.88
N LEU A 27 2.64 -36.46 7.19
CA LEU A 27 1.93 -37.69 7.55
C LEU A 27 2.21 -38.11 9.00
N GLU A 28 3.49 -38.14 9.39
CA GLU A 28 3.89 -38.54 10.73
C GLU A 28 3.47 -37.51 11.78
N ALA A 29 3.60 -36.22 11.47
CA ALA A 29 3.21 -35.14 12.37
C ALA A 29 1.69 -35.17 12.69
N VAL A 30 0.86 -35.43 11.67
CA VAL A 30 -0.60 -35.45 11.81
C VAL A 30 -1.16 -36.77 12.31
N ARG A 31 -0.33 -37.82 12.44
CA ARG A 31 -0.75 -39.14 12.96
C ARG A 31 -1.52 -39.00 14.27
N ASP A 32 -2.68 -39.66 14.32
CA ASP A 32 -3.65 -39.69 15.42
C ASP A 32 -4.27 -38.31 15.79
N LYS A 33 -4.07 -37.27 14.99
CA LYS A 33 -4.55 -35.90 15.26
C LYS A 33 -5.59 -35.40 14.26
N VAL A 34 -5.72 -36.05 13.10
CA VAL A 34 -6.66 -35.67 12.03
C VAL A 34 -7.84 -36.63 11.93
N GLN A 35 -8.96 -36.13 11.41
CA GLN A 35 -10.17 -36.90 11.11
C GLN A 35 -10.80 -36.43 9.78
N ASP A 36 -11.78 -37.18 9.28
CA ASP A 36 -12.43 -36.87 8.00
C ASP A 36 -13.03 -35.46 7.96
N GLY A 37 -12.68 -34.70 6.92
CA GLY A 37 -13.13 -33.33 6.68
C GLY A 37 -12.32 -32.25 7.40
N ASP A 38 -11.23 -32.61 8.08
CA ASP A 38 -10.25 -31.64 8.56
C ASP A 38 -9.46 -31.02 7.37
N ILE A 39 -8.96 -29.80 7.57
CA ILE A 39 -8.03 -29.13 6.67
C ILE A 39 -6.65 -29.10 7.35
N VAL A 40 -5.65 -29.69 6.71
CA VAL A 40 -4.24 -29.64 7.14
C VAL A 40 -3.55 -28.49 6.42
N CYS A 41 -3.13 -27.49 7.17
CA CYS A 41 -2.42 -26.32 6.67
C CYS A 41 -0.91 -26.48 6.94
N VAL A 42 -0.08 -26.35 5.92
CA VAL A 42 1.39 -26.43 6.04
C VAL A 42 1.98 -25.11 5.53
N THR A 43 2.91 -24.50 6.25
CA THR A 43 3.54 -23.24 5.79
C THR A 43 4.37 -23.47 4.52
N GLU A 44 4.26 -22.54 3.57
CA GLU A 44 5.07 -22.44 2.37
C GLU A 44 6.57 -22.47 2.69
N ALA A 45 6.97 -21.91 3.83
CA ALA A 45 8.35 -21.82 4.27
C ALA A 45 9.02 -23.19 4.42
N VAL A 46 8.32 -24.17 5.01
CA VAL A 46 8.88 -25.51 5.22
C VAL A 46 8.80 -26.36 3.96
N VAL A 47 7.77 -26.16 3.14
CA VAL A 47 7.66 -26.84 1.85
C VAL A 47 8.77 -26.37 0.90
N ALA A 48 9.00 -25.07 0.81
CA ALA A 48 10.09 -24.51 0.02
C ALA A 48 11.46 -25.02 0.51
N ARG A 49 11.64 -25.07 1.83
CA ARG A 49 12.86 -25.57 2.46
C ARG A 49 13.10 -27.04 2.08
N SER A 50 12.10 -27.90 2.23
CA SER A 50 12.22 -29.33 1.90
C SER A 50 12.51 -29.56 0.41
N GLN A 51 11.98 -28.69 -0.45
CA GLN A 51 12.26 -28.68 -1.90
C GLN A 51 13.63 -28.06 -2.26
N ASN A 52 14.43 -27.63 -1.27
CA ASN A 52 15.69 -26.91 -1.48
C ASN A 52 15.56 -25.69 -2.40
N ARG A 53 14.47 -24.92 -2.25
CA ARG A 53 14.16 -23.74 -3.06
C ARG A 53 14.96 -22.52 -2.59
N TYR A 54 16.16 -22.35 -3.11
CA TYR A 54 17.03 -21.22 -2.81
C TYR A 54 17.71 -20.64 -4.05
N VAL A 55 18.03 -19.36 -3.98
CA VAL A 55 18.84 -18.66 -4.99
C VAL A 55 19.85 -17.76 -4.30
N THR A 56 21.05 -17.66 -4.86
CA THR A 56 22.09 -16.73 -4.41
C THR A 56 21.91 -15.37 -5.07
N CYS A 57 22.48 -14.32 -4.46
CA CYS A 57 22.41 -12.98 -5.04
C CYS A 57 23.19 -12.87 -6.35
N GLU A 58 24.23 -13.68 -6.53
CA GLU A 58 25.02 -13.78 -7.75
C GLU A 58 24.22 -14.42 -8.90
N GLU A 59 23.55 -15.54 -8.64
CA GLU A 59 22.65 -16.17 -9.61
C GLU A 59 21.51 -15.24 -10.00
N LEU A 60 20.93 -14.55 -9.02
CA LEU A 60 19.84 -13.61 -9.24
C LEU A 60 20.30 -12.38 -10.03
N ALA A 61 21.48 -11.83 -9.73
CA ALA A 61 22.05 -10.71 -10.46
C ALA A 61 22.31 -11.06 -11.93
N GLU A 62 22.78 -12.27 -12.21
CA GLU A 62 22.97 -12.73 -13.59
C GLU A 62 21.66 -12.86 -14.35
N ASP A 63 20.63 -13.39 -13.69
CA ASP A 63 19.29 -13.48 -14.28
C ASP A 63 18.69 -12.10 -14.58
N ILE A 64 18.80 -11.13 -13.66
CA ILE A 64 18.39 -9.73 -13.87
C ILE A 64 19.13 -9.13 -15.07
N ARG A 65 20.45 -9.28 -15.10
CA ARG A 65 21.31 -8.74 -16.17
C ARG A 65 20.91 -9.29 -17.53
N MET A 66 20.64 -10.59 -17.63
CA MET A 66 20.21 -11.24 -18.87
C MET A 66 18.82 -10.76 -19.31
N LYS A 67 17.85 -10.72 -18.41
CA LYS A 67 16.45 -10.35 -18.73
C LYS A 67 16.29 -8.88 -19.12
N LEU A 68 17.07 -8.00 -18.50
CA LEU A 68 17.09 -6.58 -18.82
C LEU A 68 18.18 -6.19 -19.83
N ASN A 69 18.98 -7.16 -20.30
CA ASN A 69 20.11 -6.93 -21.21
C ASN A 69 21.06 -5.80 -20.71
N LEU A 70 21.36 -5.79 -19.41
CA LEU A 70 22.11 -4.72 -18.78
C LEU A 70 23.58 -4.73 -19.19
N LYS A 71 24.10 -3.53 -19.44
CA LYS A 71 25.53 -3.29 -19.69
C LYS A 71 26.25 -2.95 -18.38
N PRO A 72 27.58 -3.07 -18.33
CA PRO A 72 28.34 -2.57 -17.19
C PRO A 72 28.08 -1.08 -16.96
N LYS A 73 27.95 -0.68 -15.70
CA LYS A 73 27.56 0.67 -15.26
C LYS A 73 26.15 1.10 -15.70
N ALA A 74 25.24 0.14 -15.82
CA ALA A 74 23.84 0.42 -16.15
C ALA A 74 23.14 1.25 -15.07
N HIS A 75 22.15 2.04 -15.48
CA HIS A 75 21.23 2.73 -14.58
C HIS A 75 19.91 1.95 -14.48
N LEU A 76 19.66 1.38 -13.30
CA LEU A 76 18.49 0.57 -13.02
C LEU A 76 17.49 1.33 -12.14
N ALA A 77 16.21 1.34 -12.52
CA ALA A 77 15.15 1.84 -11.66
C ALA A 77 14.44 0.70 -10.94
N ILE A 78 14.16 0.88 -9.65
CA ILE A 78 13.31 -0.01 -8.86
C ILE A 78 12.13 0.78 -8.35
N VAL A 79 10.92 0.35 -8.72
CA VAL A 79 9.70 1.14 -8.53
C VAL A 79 8.78 0.44 -7.55
N PHE A 80 8.35 1.20 -6.55
CA PHE A 80 7.40 0.82 -5.50
C PHE A 80 7.73 -0.51 -4.81
N PRO A 81 8.99 -0.72 -4.36
CA PRO A 81 9.31 -1.92 -3.59
C PRO A 81 8.60 -1.90 -2.24
N ILE A 82 8.20 -3.09 -1.78
CA ILE A 82 7.79 -3.30 -0.38
C ILE A 82 8.95 -2.90 0.53
N ALA A 83 8.67 -2.17 1.60
CA ALA A 83 9.65 -1.73 2.60
C ALA A 83 9.90 -2.86 3.61
N SER A 84 10.82 -3.76 3.28
CA SER A 84 11.07 -4.97 4.07
C SER A 84 12.53 -5.41 4.03
N ARG A 85 13.11 -5.60 5.22
CA ARG A 85 14.43 -6.25 5.37
C ARG A 85 14.41 -7.69 4.87
N ASN A 86 13.32 -8.41 5.16
CA ASN A 86 13.22 -9.85 4.93
C ASN A 86 12.84 -10.19 3.49
N ARG A 87 12.00 -9.38 2.84
CA ARG A 87 11.47 -9.71 1.50
C ARG A 87 12.24 -9.06 0.37
N PHE A 88 12.80 -7.86 0.57
CA PHE A 88 13.31 -7.07 -0.54
C PHE A 88 14.79 -6.67 -0.43
N ALA A 89 15.37 -6.58 0.77
CA ALA A 89 16.74 -6.09 0.94
C ALA A 89 17.79 -6.86 0.09
N LEU A 90 17.73 -8.19 0.08
CA LEU A 90 18.67 -8.99 -0.73
C LEU A 90 18.31 -9.01 -2.23
N VAL A 91 17.03 -8.85 -2.59
CA VAL A 91 16.62 -8.65 -3.99
C VAL A 91 17.22 -7.35 -4.53
N LEU A 92 17.15 -6.27 -3.74
CA LEU A 92 17.77 -4.99 -4.06
C LEU A 92 19.30 -5.10 -4.20
N LYS A 93 19.96 -5.84 -3.29
CA LYS A 93 21.40 -6.09 -3.37
C LYS A 93 21.77 -6.83 -4.67
N ALA A 94 21.01 -7.87 -5.04
CA ALA A 94 21.21 -8.58 -6.31
C ALA A 94 20.97 -7.68 -7.53
N ALA A 95 19.94 -6.85 -7.51
CA ALA A 95 19.67 -5.86 -8.55
C ALA A 95 20.82 -4.84 -8.69
N ALA A 96 21.39 -4.38 -7.58
CA ALA A 96 22.57 -3.52 -7.58
C ALA A 96 23.81 -4.22 -8.17
N LEU A 97 24.07 -5.48 -7.79
CA LEU A 97 25.15 -6.30 -8.38
C LEU A 97 24.99 -6.46 -9.90
N ALA A 98 23.75 -6.58 -10.39
CA ALA A 98 23.46 -6.71 -11.82
C ALA A 98 23.93 -5.48 -12.65
N THR A 99 24.02 -4.30 -12.02
CA THR A 99 24.47 -3.06 -12.69
C THR A 99 25.98 -3.02 -12.95
N CYS A 100 26.79 -3.82 -12.22
CA CYS A 100 28.25 -3.84 -12.29
C CYS A 100 28.88 -2.44 -12.15
N GLY A 101 28.73 -1.83 -10.99
CA GLY A 101 29.28 -0.50 -10.72
C GLY A 101 28.45 0.66 -11.26
N GLY A 102 27.15 0.42 -11.52
CA GLY A 102 26.24 1.41 -12.06
C GLY A 102 25.46 2.17 -11.00
N GLU A 103 24.27 2.64 -11.38
CA GLU A 103 23.37 3.39 -10.50
C GLU A 103 22.05 2.64 -10.31
N VAL A 104 21.49 2.70 -9.10
CA VAL A 104 20.15 2.21 -8.79
C VAL A 104 19.31 3.36 -8.24
N THR A 105 18.24 3.71 -8.95
CA THR A 105 17.21 4.64 -8.46
C THR A 105 16.06 3.87 -7.87
N VAL A 106 15.80 4.03 -6.57
CA VAL A 106 14.62 3.46 -5.91
C VAL A 106 13.53 4.52 -5.78
N SER A 107 12.35 4.25 -6.31
CA SER A 107 11.16 5.08 -6.13
C SER A 107 10.20 4.42 -5.17
N PHE A 108 10.07 4.96 -3.96
CA PHE A 108 9.05 4.51 -3.01
C PHE A 108 7.71 5.21 -3.27
N SER A 109 6.61 4.48 -3.04
CA SER A 109 5.29 5.08 -2.95
C SER A 109 5.16 5.91 -1.65
N LEU A 110 4.19 6.83 -1.62
CA LEU A 110 4.00 7.78 -0.52
C LEU A 110 2.64 7.63 0.17
N PRO A 111 2.57 7.73 1.52
CA PRO A 111 3.66 7.62 2.51
C PRO A 111 3.94 6.17 2.93
N TYR A 112 3.19 5.22 2.37
CA TYR A 112 3.27 3.80 2.62
C TYR A 112 3.62 3.04 1.33
N ASP A 113 4.20 1.85 1.47
CA ASP A 113 4.28 0.88 0.38
C ASP A 113 2.89 0.27 0.04
N GLU A 114 2.84 -0.66 -0.93
CA GLU A 114 1.56 -1.28 -1.35
C GLU A 114 0.88 -2.11 -0.26
N VAL A 115 1.62 -2.59 0.75
CA VAL A 115 1.08 -3.41 1.84
C VAL A 115 0.75 -2.58 3.08
N GLY A 116 1.18 -1.32 3.14
CA GLY A 116 0.86 -0.37 4.21
C GLY A 116 2.01 -0.07 5.18
N ASN A 117 3.24 -0.49 4.87
CA ASN A 117 4.41 -0.18 5.69
C ASN A 117 4.85 1.27 5.45
N GLN A 118 5.09 1.99 6.54
CA GLN A 118 5.49 3.39 6.48
C GLN A 118 6.93 3.52 6.00
N VAL A 119 7.13 4.26 4.90
CA VAL A 119 8.46 4.59 4.36
C VAL A 119 8.91 6.00 4.69
N ILE A 120 7.95 6.88 5.00
CA ILE A 120 8.16 8.25 5.43
C ILE A 120 7.01 8.67 6.35
N ASP A 121 7.27 9.58 7.28
CA ASP A 121 6.23 10.14 8.15
C ASP A 121 5.07 10.72 7.31
N PRO A 122 3.83 10.24 7.50
CA PRO A 122 2.69 10.64 6.69
C PRO A 122 2.37 12.13 6.81
N GLU A 123 2.39 12.68 8.03
CA GLU A 123 2.07 14.09 8.28
C GLU A 123 3.10 14.99 7.60
N PHE A 124 4.38 14.66 7.72
CA PHE A 124 5.48 15.31 7.01
C PHE A 124 5.27 15.25 5.50
N ALA A 125 5.08 14.06 4.93
CA ALA A 125 5.01 13.86 3.48
C ALA A 125 3.82 14.61 2.85
N TRP A 126 2.64 14.52 3.46
CA TRP A 126 1.46 15.25 2.97
C TRP A 126 1.64 16.77 3.08
N MET A 127 2.16 17.26 4.21
CA MET A 127 2.41 18.68 4.39
C MET A 127 3.45 19.17 3.38
N ARG A 128 4.53 18.40 3.19
CA ARG A 128 5.62 18.70 2.27
C ARG A 128 5.11 18.87 0.83
N LEU A 129 4.41 17.87 0.31
CA LEU A 129 3.84 17.93 -1.05
C LEU A 129 2.82 19.07 -1.19
N ARG A 130 2.01 19.32 -0.15
CA ARG A 130 1.07 20.44 -0.13
C ARG A 130 1.78 21.79 -0.22
N LEU A 131 2.84 22.00 0.57
CA LEU A 131 3.66 23.21 0.54
C LEU A 131 4.30 23.42 -0.84
N LYS A 132 4.81 22.37 -1.47
CA LYS A 132 5.34 22.46 -2.83
C LYS A 132 4.27 22.82 -3.87
N LYS A 133 3.07 22.23 -3.79
CA LYS A 133 1.93 22.61 -4.66
C LYS A 133 1.56 24.08 -4.48
N ILE A 134 1.52 24.56 -3.24
CA ILE A 134 1.27 25.97 -2.92
C ILE A 134 2.37 26.86 -3.51
N LEU A 135 3.65 26.51 -3.30
CA LEU A 135 4.77 27.26 -3.85
C LEU A 135 4.70 27.37 -5.37
N LYS A 136 4.46 26.25 -6.06
CA LYS A 136 4.29 26.21 -7.52
C LYS A 136 3.16 27.15 -7.98
N SER A 137 1.99 27.07 -7.34
CA SER A 137 0.85 27.94 -7.65
C SER A 137 1.16 29.43 -7.42
N LEU A 138 1.79 29.77 -6.30
CA LEU A 138 2.18 31.15 -5.98
C LEU A 138 3.21 31.70 -6.96
N GLN A 139 4.20 30.88 -7.36
CA GLN A 139 5.22 31.28 -8.34
C GLN A 139 4.62 31.52 -9.72
N SER A 140 3.69 30.68 -10.18
CA SER A 140 2.98 30.88 -11.45
C SER A 140 2.10 32.14 -11.43
N ALA A 141 1.48 32.48 -10.29
CA ALA A 141 0.66 33.68 -10.15
C ALA A 141 1.45 34.98 -9.91
N ARG A 142 2.78 34.87 -9.66
CA ARG A 142 3.63 35.96 -9.20
C ARG A 142 3.77 37.11 -10.19
N GLU A 143 3.67 36.84 -11.50
CA GLU A 143 4.10 37.73 -12.60
C GLU A 143 3.80 39.22 -12.36
N ASN A 144 2.61 39.58 -11.86
CA ASN A 144 2.21 40.97 -11.61
C ASN A 144 1.82 41.31 -10.15
N THR A 145 2.04 40.42 -9.17
CA THR A 145 1.57 40.63 -7.79
C THR A 145 2.70 40.52 -6.75
N PRO A 146 3.43 41.63 -6.48
CA PRO A 146 4.53 41.65 -5.51
C PRO A 146 4.14 41.18 -4.09
N HIS A 147 2.88 41.33 -3.70
CA HIS A 147 2.37 40.87 -2.41
C HIS A 147 2.46 39.35 -2.22
N LEU A 148 2.45 38.55 -3.30
CA LEU A 148 2.61 37.10 -3.22
C LEU A 148 4.00 36.68 -2.73
N ASN A 149 5.00 37.57 -2.80
CA ASN A 149 6.33 37.31 -2.26
C ASN A 149 6.28 37.01 -0.75
N ILE A 150 5.32 37.59 -0.01
CA ILE A 150 5.15 37.32 1.43
C ILE A 150 4.77 35.85 1.65
N LEU A 151 3.81 35.34 0.88
CA LEU A 151 3.35 33.94 0.97
C LEU A 151 4.42 32.97 0.45
N ILE A 152 5.13 33.33 -0.63
CA ILE A 152 6.26 32.55 -1.16
C ILE A 152 7.35 32.43 -0.10
N ARG A 153 7.69 33.54 0.57
CA ARG A 153 8.69 33.59 1.64
C ARG A 153 8.32 32.68 2.81
N GLU A 154 7.07 32.74 3.27
CA GLU A 154 6.57 31.88 4.35
C GLU A 154 6.57 30.40 3.95
N THR A 155 6.17 30.10 2.71
CA THR A 155 6.18 28.72 2.20
C THR A 155 7.61 28.18 2.09
N ILE A 156 8.57 28.98 1.62
CA ILE A 156 9.99 28.60 1.56
C ILE A 156 10.54 28.41 2.97
N ALA A 157 10.24 29.30 3.93
CA ALA A 157 10.64 29.13 5.32
C ALA A 157 10.09 27.82 5.91
N ALA A 158 8.83 27.49 5.64
CA ALA A 158 8.22 26.22 6.06
C ALA A 158 8.93 25.00 5.45
N LEU A 159 9.26 25.07 4.15
CA LEU A 159 9.99 24.01 3.46
C LEU A 159 11.41 23.83 4.03
N ILE A 160 12.12 24.91 4.33
CA ILE A 160 13.47 24.87 4.90
C ILE A 160 13.46 24.35 6.34
N LEU A 161 12.49 24.78 7.16
CA LEU A 161 12.32 24.26 8.51
C LEU A 161 12.04 22.74 8.48
N GLN A 162 11.21 22.27 7.55
CA GLN A 162 11.03 20.83 7.31
C GLN A 162 12.32 20.12 6.96
N SER A 163 13.15 20.69 6.08
CA SER A 163 14.48 20.13 5.75
C SER A 163 15.40 20.06 6.98
N SER A 164 15.20 20.95 7.96
CA SER A 164 15.96 21.04 9.22
C SER A 164 15.35 20.21 10.36
N GLY A 165 14.36 19.35 10.08
CA GLY A 165 13.76 18.43 11.06
C GLY A 165 12.53 18.96 11.80
N TYR A 166 12.04 20.17 11.50
CA TYR A 166 10.83 20.71 12.11
C TYR A 166 9.56 20.21 11.43
N GLN A 167 8.52 19.91 12.21
CA GLN A 167 7.21 19.56 11.68
C GLN A 167 6.35 20.81 11.54
N VAL A 168 5.85 21.10 10.34
CA VAL A 168 4.96 22.26 10.11
C VAL A 168 3.52 21.89 10.43
N LEU A 169 2.93 22.56 11.42
CA LEU A 169 1.57 22.29 11.90
C LEU A 169 0.54 23.25 11.31
N GLY A 170 0.95 24.48 10.98
CA GLY A 170 0.05 25.49 10.44
C GLY A 170 0.75 26.73 9.88
N MET A 171 0.03 27.44 9.01
CA MET A 171 0.43 28.71 8.43
C MET A 171 -0.76 29.68 8.47
N ARG A 172 -0.68 30.77 9.23
CA ARG A 172 -1.82 31.66 9.47
C ARG A 172 -2.46 32.18 8.18
N LYS A 173 -1.64 32.69 7.24
CA LYS A 173 -2.13 33.36 6.01
C LYS A 173 -2.59 32.40 4.92
N ILE A 174 -2.17 31.13 4.96
CA ILE A 174 -2.44 30.15 3.89
C ILE A 174 -3.47 29.12 4.32
N MET A 175 -3.40 28.63 5.57
CA MET A 175 -4.23 27.54 6.06
C MET A 175 -5.39 28.01 6.93
N GLY A 176 -5.47 29.30 7.28
CA GLY A 176 -6.47 29.85 8.20
C GLY A 176 -6.38 29.30 9.63
N LYS A 177 -5.38 28.46 9.91
CA LYS A 177 -5.04 27.87 11.20
C LYS A 177 -3.62 28.30 11.54
N GLY A 178 -3.43 28.96 12.68
CA GLY A 178 -2.11 29.38 13.18
C GLY A 178 -2.14 30.72 13.89
N ILE A 179 -1.47 30.80 15.04
CA ILE A 179 -1.30 32.02 15.83
C ILE A 179 -0.06 32.78 15.37
N ALA A 180 0.77 32.25 14.48
CA ALA A 180 1.98 32.90 13.95
C ALA A 180 2.05 32.73 12.43
N ASP A 181 2.97 33.42 11.75
CA ASP A 181 3.18 33.21 10.31
C ASP A 181 3.35 31.70 10.00
N LEU A 182 4.17 30.99 10.80
CA LEU A 182 4.19 29.53 10.88
C LEU A 182 4.07 29.04 12.33
N THR A 183 3.48 27.85 12.51
CA THR A 183 3.54 27.13 13.77
C THR A 183 4.18 25.77 13.52
N VAL A 184 5.26 25.47 14.25
CA VAL A 184 6.05 24.25 14.06
C VAL A 184 6.21 23.48 15.35
N ARG A 185 6.51 22.19 15.22
CA ARG A 185 7.05 21.34 16.28
C ARG A 185 8.55 21.15 16.03
N SER A 186 9.37 21.42 17.04
CA SER A 186 10.82 21.17 16.98
C SER A 186 11.13 19.66 16.93
N PRO A 187 12.35 19.26 16.54
CA PRO A 187 12.79 17.86 16.62
C PRO A 187 12.63 17.24 18.02
N GLU A 188 12.72 18.05 19.08
CA GLU A 188 12.50 17.63 20.48
C GLU A 188 11.01 17.61 20.88
N GLY A 189 10.10 17.83 19.93
CA GLY A 189 8.66 17.76 20.15
C GLY A 189 8.01 19.04 20.70
N ARG A 190 8.75 20.15 20.80
CA ARG A 190 8.26 21.41 21.40
C ARG A 190 7.51 22.25 20.38
N LEU A 191 6.36 22.81 20.77
CA LEU A 191 5.61 23.74 19.94
C LEU A 191 6.34 25.11 19.90
N MET A 192 6.47 25.70 18.71
CA MET A 192 7.13 26.99 18.53
C MET A 192 6.38 27.85 17.48
N PRO A 193 5.96 29.08 17.83
CA PRO A 193 5.59 30.07 16.82
C PRO A 193 6.84 30.55 16.06
N VAL A 194 6.66 30.80 14.77
CA VAL A 194 7.70 31.30 13.89
C VAL A 194 7.20 32.53 13.13
N GLU A 195 7.99 33.60 13.18
CA GLU A 195 7.76 34.81 12.38
C GLU A 195 8.79 34.91 11.26
N VAL A 196 8.31 35.20 10.04
CA VAL A 196 9.13 35.18 8.84
C VAL A 196 9.29 36.60 8.29
N THR A 197 10.52 36.99 7.95
CA THR A 197 10.85 38.36 7.48
C THR A 197 11.79 38.33 6.28
N PHE A 198 11.83 39.43 5.51
CA PHE A 198 12.84 39.62 4.47
C PHE A 198 14.14 40.20 5.02
N SER A 199 14.08 41.00 6.10
CA SER A 199 15.22 41.80 6.55
C SER A 199 15.26 42.05 8.05
N ASP A 200 14.14 42.45 8.65
CA ASP A 200 14.08 42.87 10.06
C ASP A 200 13.90 41.66 11.00
N LEU A 201 15.01 40.99 11.30
CA LEU A 201 15.06 39.85 12.23
C LEU A 201 14.67 40.24 13.66
N LYS A 202 15.05 41.44 14.12
CA LYS A 202 14.77 41.89 15.49
C LYS A 202 13.28 42.07 15.74
N LYS A 203 12.58 42.67 14.78
CA LYS A 203 11.11 42.79 14.83
C LYS A 203 10.43 41.43 14.75
N ALA A 204 10.88 40.54 13.87
CA ALA A 204 10.34 39.20 13.77
C ALA A 204 10.52 38.41 15.08
N ALA A 205 11.72 38.48 15.69
CA ALA A 205 12.01 37.85 16.97
C ALA A 205 11.13 38.38 18.10
N SER A 206 10.98 39.71 18.20
CA SER A 206 10.12 40.35 19.21
C SER A 206 8.67 39.85 19.11
N LYS A 207 8.13 39.80 17.88
CA LYS A 207 6.78 39.32 17.62
C LYS A 207 6.63 37.81 17.89
N ALA A 208 7.64 37.00 17.54
CA ALA A 208 7.60 35.56 17.82
C ALA A 208 7.59 35.28 19.34
N VAL A 209 8.35 36.05 20.13
CA VAL A 209 8.35 35.96 21.60
C VAL A 209 7.02 36.42 22.20
N GLU A 210 6.42 37.49 21.66
CA GLU A 210 5.07 37.94 22.06
C GLU A 210 4.02 36.84 21.82
N LEU A 211 4.00 36.24 20.63
CA LEU A 211 3.09 35.15 20.28
C LEU A 211 3.33 33.89 21.11
N LYS A 212 4.58 33.63 21.52
CA LYS A 212 4.89 32.57 22.48
C LYS A 212 4.22 32.84 23.83
N GLY A 213 4.18 34.09 24.28
CA GLY A 213 3.48 34.49 25.51
C GLY A 213 1.99 34.16 25.48
N ASP A 214 1.36 34.23 24.30
CA ASP A 214 -0.04 33.86 24.08
C ASP A 214 -0.25 32.33 23.96
N MET A 215 0.83 31.54 23.86
CA MET A 215 0.83 30.09 23.66
C MET A 215 1.49 29.40 24.85
N ALA A 216 0.72 29.11 25.91
CA ALA A 216 1.24 28.54 27.15
C ALA A 216 2.03 27.20 26.97
N GLU A 217 1.69 26.42 25.94
CA GLU A 217 2.36 25.16 25.58
C GLU A 217 3.61 25.33 24.70
N ALA A 218 3.95 26.55 24.27
CA ALA A 218 5.09 26.81 23.40
C ALA A 218 6.42 26.77 24.17
N GLY A 219 7.29 25.83 23.81
CA GLY A 219 8.59 25.62 24.45
C GLY A 219 9.67 26.62 24.01
N GLY A 220 9.44 27.37 22.93
CA GLY A 220 10.38 28.34 22.38
C GLY A 220 9.74 29.17 21.26
N ALA A 221 10.51 30.04 20.60
CA ALA A 221 10.05 30.86 19.49
C ALA A 221 11.19 31.05 18.48
N LEU A 222 10.87 31.07 17.18
CA LEU A 222 11.85 31.25 16.12
C LEU A 222 11.56 32.51 15.30
N ALA A 223 12.62 33.11 14.78
CA ALA A 223 12.51 34.07 13.69
C ALA A 223 13.32 33.58 12.48
N VAL A 224 12.73 33.71 11.29
CA VAL A 224 13.36 33.27 10.04
C VAL A 224 13.45 34.43 9.06
N LYS A 225 14.66 34.80 8.66
CA LYS A 225 14.89 35.71 7.54
C LYS A 225 15.01 34.88 6.27
N VAL A 226 14.29 35.22 5.21
CA VAL A 226 14.43 34.58 3.90
C VAL A 226 14.72 35.64 2.84
N ASP A 227 15.86 35.49 2.18
CA ASP A 227 16.28 36.30 1.03
C ASP A 227 16.06 35.52 -0.26
N LEU A 228 15.01 35.88 -1.00
CA LEU A 228 14.64 35.22 -2.25
C LEU A 228 15.65 35.43 -3.38
N ALA A 229 16.42 36.52 -3.35
CA ALA A 229 17.39 36.83 -4.40
C ALA A 229 18.70 36.09 -4.17
N ARG A 230 19.17 36.04 -2.92
CA ARG A 230 20.38 35.31 -2.53
C ARG A 230 20.15 33.82 -2.31
N ARG A 231 18.89 33.37 -2.25
CA ARG A 231 18.48 31.99 -1.94
C ARG A 231 19.08 31.53 -0.61
N GLU A 232 18.94 32.38 0.38
CA GLU A 232 19.47 32.20 1.74
C GLU A 232 18.35 32.35 2.76
N ALA A 233 18.31 31.46 3.75
CA ALA A 233 17.50 31.62 4.95
C ALA A 233 18.40 31.66 6.19
N VAL A 234 18.02 32.48 7.17
CA VAL A 234 18.69 32.56 8.47
C VAL A 234 17.65 32.27 9.54
N ILE A 235 17.87 31.21 10.31
CA ILE A 235 16.99 30.74 11.39
C ILE A 235 17.67 31.06 12.72
N ILE A 236 16.92 31.68 13.64
CA ILE A 236 17.40 32.05 14.96
C ILE A 236 16.38 31.71 16.05
N ASP A 237 16.87 31.35 17.24
CA ASP A 237 16.06 31.40 18.46
C ASP A 237 15.74 32.85 18.79
N ALA A 238 14.45 33.18 18.84
CA ALA A 238 13.98 34.55 18.97
C ALA A 238 14.28 35.14 20.35
N ALA A 239 14.26 34.33 21.42
CA ALA A 239 14.53 34.81 22.77
C ALA A 239 16.03 35.06 22.96
N ALA A 240 16.88 34.11 22.53
CA ALA A 240 18.33 34.26 22.58
C ALA A 240 18.82 35.47 21.77
N TYR A 241 18.20 35.73 20.61
CA TYR A 241 18.54 36.89 19.78
C TYR A 241 18.21 38.23 20.41
N LEU A 242 17.13 38.33 21.19
CA LEU A 242 16.77 39.56 21.88
C LEU A 242 17.63 39.81 23.13
N ASP A 243 18.16 38.75 23.73
CA ASP A 243 19.05 38.81 24.89
C ASP A 243 20.49 39.21 24.48
N ASP A 244 21.08 38.47 23.53
CA ASP A 244 22.40 38.76 22.96
C ASP A 244 22.40 38.59 21.44
N GLU A 245 22.14 39.69 20.73
CA GLU A 245 22.09 39.73 19.27
C GLU A 245 23.42 39.28 18.63
N ALA A 246 24.57 39.59 19.23
CA ALA A 246 25.86 39.26 18.63
C ALA A 246 26.16 37.76 18.75
N SER A 247 25.90 37.17 19.92
CA SER A 247 26.05 35.73 20.15
C SER A 247 25.04 34.93 19.31
N ALA A 248 23.77 35.34 19.29
CA ALA A 248 22.73 34.65 18.54
C ALA A 248 22.93 34.69 17.02
N ARG A 249 23.53 35.77 16.47
CA ARG A 249 23.90 35.82 15.05
C ARG A 249 25.01 34.84 14.69
N ASN A 250 25.96 34.61 15.61
CA ASN A 250 27.01 33.62 15.40
C ASN A 250 26.48 32.18 15.54
N ALA A 251 25.45 31.98 16.37
CA ALA A 251 24.76 30.70 16.52
C ALA A 251 23.62 30.49 15.50
N ALA A 252 23.38 31.45 14.61
CA ALA A 252 22.29 31.38 13.64
C ALA A 252 22.55 30.27 12.62
N GLU A 253 21.50 29.52 12.30
CA GLU A 253 21.56 28.54 11.23
C GLU A 253 21.34 29.26 9.89
N VAL A 254 22.37 29.24 9.03
CA VAL A 254 22.30 29.84 7.69
C VAL A 254 22.16 28.73 6.66
N VAL A 255 21.03 28.72 5.96
CA VAL A 255 20.68 27.70 4.96
C VAL A 255 20.71 28.33 3.57
N HIS A 256 21.65 27.89 2.74
CA HIS A 256 21.66 28.20 1.31
C HIS A 256 20.81 27.18 0.55
N TYR A 257 19.66 27.59 0.07
CA TYR A 257 18.65 26.68 -0.50
C TYR A 257 18.61 26.67 -2.03
N ALA A 258 19.65 27.17 -2.70
CA ALA A 258 19.67 27.25 -4.16
C ALA A 258 19.54 25.88 -4.85
N GLU A 259 20.22 24.86 -4.34
CA GLU A 259 20.12 23.49 -4.85
C GLU A 259 18.78 22.85 -4.48
N MET A 260 18.30 23.12 -3.25
CA MET A 260 17.01 22.64 -2.77
C MET A 260 15.81 23.21 -3.54
N GLU A 261 15.92 24.45 -4.04
CA GLU A 261 14.86 25.11 -4.79
C GLU A 261 14.44 24.32 -6.04
N ALA A 262 15.36 23.59 -6.68
CA ALA A 262 15.04 22.72 -7.79
C ALA A 262 14.05 21.62 -7.39
N TYR A 263 14.28 20.98 -6.24
CA TYR A 263 13.39 19.94 -5.71
C TYR A 263 12.06 20.51 -5.19
N PHE A 264 12.06 21.74 -4.67
CA PHE A 264 10.83 22.38 -4.17
C PHE A 264 9.80 22.64 -5.28
N LYS A 265 10.27 22.80 -6.52
CA LYS A 265 9.41 23.02 -7.70
C LYS A 265 8.65 21.77 -8.13
N ASP A 266 9.19 20.59 -7.85
CA ASP A 266 8.51 19.34 -8.13
C ASP A 266 7.53 18.99 -7.00
N SER A 267 6.26 19.27 -7.26
CA SER A 267 5.17 19.09 -6.32
C SER A 267 4.63 17.67 -6.20
N GLU A 268 5.22 16.71 -6.91
CA GLU A 268 4.77 15.32 -6.98
C GLU A 268 5.75 14.31 -6.39
N ALA A 269 6.97 14.74 -6.07
CA ALA A 269 8.00 13.90 -5.49
C ALA A 269 8.69 14.57 -4.30
N ILE A 270 9.28 13.76 -3.44
CA ILE A 270 10.20 14.15 -2.36
C ILE A 270 11.55 13.48 -2.65
N TYR A 271 12.61 14.28 -2.65
CA TYR A 271 13.98 13.83 -2.94
C TYR A 271 14.82 13.84 -1.66
N LEU A 272 15.82 12.95 -1.56
CA LEU A 272 16.70 12.94 -0.38
C LEU A 272 17.46 14.23 -0.14
N PRO A 273 18.03 14.92 -1.15
CA PRO A 273 18.84 16.11 -0.89
C PRO A 273 18.06 17.29 -0.30
N GLU A 274 16.73 17.26 -0.34
CA GLU A 274 15.89 18.32 0.24
C GLU A 274 15.31 17.96 1.62
N VAL A 275 15.57 16.77 2.17
CA VAL A 275 15.06 16.34 3.49
C VAL A 275 16.14 15.67 4.32
N GLY A 276 16.33 16.11 5.58
CA GLY A 276 17.21 15.44 6.54
C GLY A 276 16.64 14.12 7.09
N ASP A 277 17.39 13.45 7.97
CA ASP A 277 17.08 12.07 8.40
C ASP A 277 15.88 11.90 9.37
N ALA A 278 15.23 13.00 9.76
CA ALA A 278 14.29 13.01 10.89
C ALA A 278 12.98 12.23 10.65
N PHE A 279 12.55 12.05 9.40
CA PHE A 279 11.17 11.63 9.07
C PHE A 279 11.05 10.24 8.43
N PHE A 280 12.12 9.43 8.41
CA PHE A 280 12.15 8.16 7.67
C PHE A 280 12.09 6.91 8.55
N ARG A 281 12.17 7.06 9.87
CA ARG A 281 12.11 5.92 10.78
C ARG A 281 10.69 5.40 10.90
N HIS A 282 10.53 4.09 10.72
CA HIS A 282 9.28 3.41 10.99
C HIS A 282 8.91 3.55 12.49
N PRO A 283 7.65 3.87 12.83
CA PRO A 283 7.26 4.27 14.19
C PRO A 283 7.44 3.16 15.23
N ILE A 284 7.47 1.90 14.80
CA ILE A 284 7.50 0.74 15.69
C ILE A 284 8.87 0.05 15.64
N THR A 285 9.26 -0.45 14.47
CA THR A 285 10.57 -1.11 14.29
C THR A 285 11.78 -0.17 14.40
N GLY A 286 11.60 1.14 14.25
CA GLY A 286 12.69 2.13 14.25
C GLY A 286 13.62 2.06 13.03
N VAL A 287 13.35 1.16 12.08
CA VAL A 287 14.15 0.98 10.87
C VAL A 287 13.92 2.15 9.92
N ASP A 288 15.00 2.69 9.38
CA ASP A 288 15.00 3.61 8.24
C ASP A 288 15.24 2.80 6.96
N TYR A 289 14.17 2.49 6.23
CA TYR A 289 14.24 1.66 5.02
C TYR A 289 15.03 2.31 3.90
N ARG A 290 15.06 3.65 3.83
CA ARG A 290 15.91 4.38 2.88
C ARG A 290 17.38 4.11 3.20
N ALA A 291 17.79 4.24 4.46
CA ALA A 291 19.16 3.96 4.87
C ALA A 291 19.54 2.48 4.63
N LEU A 292 18.64 1.55 4.98
CA LEU A 292 18.81 0.12 4.71
C LEU A 292 19.02 -0.16 3.21
N TYR A 293 18.20 0.46 2.34
CA TYR A 293 18.23 0.19 0.90
C TYR A 293 19.46 0.80 0.25
N LEU A 294 19.86 2.01 0.66
CA LEU A 294 21.13 2.60 0.24
C LEU A 294 22.33 1.74 0.65
N ASP A 295 22.29 1.12 1.84
CA ASP A 295 23.33 0.20 2.28
C ASP A 295 23.37 -1.07 1.41
N MET A 296 22.22 -1.68 1.12
CA MET A 296 22.14 -2.85 0.23
C MET A 296 22.66 -2.55 -1.18
N ILE A 297 22.36 -1.36 -1.73
CA ILE A 297 22.87 -0.92 -3.03
C ILE A 297 24.40 -0.78 -3.01
N ARG A 298 24.96 -0.17 -1.95
CA ARG A 298 26.41 -0.06 -1.78
C ARG A 298 27.09 -1.42 -1.64
N GLN A 299 26.48 -2.34 -0.90
CA GLN A 299 26.97 -3.72 -0.80
C GLN A 299 26.89 -4.49 -2.13
N GLY A 300 26.02 -4.07 -3.05
CA GLY A 300 25.97 -4.55 -4.43
C GLY A 300 26.88 -3.78 -5.38
N GLU A 301 27.84 -3.01 -4.86
CA GLU A 301 28.83 -2.24 -5.61
C GLU A 301 28.25 -1.16 -6.54
N ALA A 302 27.04 -0.64 -6.26
CA ALA A 302 26.40 0.41 -7.06
C ALA A 302 26.19 1.71 -6.27
N THR A 303 25.90 2.81 -6.96
CA THR A 303 25.45 4.06 -6.33
C THR A 303 23.94 4.10 -6.24
N GLY A 304 23.39 4.56 -5.11
CA GLY A 304 21.95 4.56 -4.86
C GLY A 304 21.36 5.95 -4.74
N THR A 305 20.25 6.18 -5.44
CA THR A 305 19.40 7.37 -5.29
C THR A 305 18.00 6.93 -4.85
N ILE A 306 17.37 7.64 -3.92
CA ILE A 306 16.01 7.34 -3.48
C ILE A 306 15.12 8.56 -3.74
N ILE A 307 13.94 8.28 -4.30
CA ILE A 307 12.87 9.26 -4.49
C ILE A 307 11.59 8.71 -3.87
N PHE A 308 10.72 9.59 -3.42
CA PHE A 308 9.39 9.22 -2.94
C PHE A 308 8.35 9.92 -3.80
N SER A 309 7.46 9.17 -4.43
CA SER A 309 6.48 9.70 -5.39
C SER A 309 5.25 8.82 -5.46
N ALA A 310 4.09 9.40 -5.73
CA ALA A 310 2.89 8.61 -6.10
C ALA A 310 2.86 8.26 -7.59
N ASN A 311 3.70 8.91 -8.40
CA ASN A 311 3.84 8.65 -9.83
C ASN A 311 5.06 7.74 -10.09
N PRO A 312 4.87 6.49 -10.57
CA PRO A 312 5.97 5.57 -10.83
C PRO A 312 6.93 6.06 -11.91
N LEU A 313 6.44 6.87 -12.86
CA LEU A 313 7.21 7.35 -14.01
C LEU A 313 8.24 8.43 -13.65
N LYS A 314 8.24 8.93 -12.40
CA LYS A 314 9.23 9.91 -11.93
C LYS A 314 10.68 9.42 -12.01
N VAL A 315 10.90 8.10 -12.08
CA VAL A 315 12.24 7.55 -12.28
C VAL A 315 12.87 8.01 -13.61
N TYR A 316 12.09 8.33 -14.64
CA TYR A 316 12.61 8.84 -15.92
C TYR A 316 13.17 10.26 -15.82
N GLU A 317 12.84 11.01 -14.76
CA GLU A 317 13.43 12.33 -14.51
C GLU A 317 14.82 12.23 -13.87
N GLN A 318 15.26 11.03 -13.48
CA GLN A 318 16.57 10.79 -12.86
C GLN A 318 17.68 10.46 -13.86
N GLY A 319 17.39 10.41 -15.16
CA GLY A 319 18.36 10.11 -16.20
C GLY A 319 17.88 9.03 -17.17
N TYR A 320 18.78 8.60 -18.05
CA TYR A 320 18.51 7.49 -18.97
C TYR A 320 18.56 6.17 -18.21
N LEU A 321 17.46 5.43 -18.23
CA LEU A 321 17.34 4.12 -17.60
C LEU A 321 17.69 3.02 -18.60
N ASP A 322 18.50 2.05 -18.17
CA ASP A 322 18.80 0.83 -18.92
C ASP A 322 17.80 -0.30 -18.61
N GLY A 323 17.07 -0.20 -17.50
CA GLY A 323 16.03 -1.16 -17.13
C GLY A 323 15.18 -0.69 -15.95
N VAL A 324 13.99 -1.29 -15.81
CA VAL A 324 13.07 -1.05 -14.69
C VAL A 324 12.64 -2.37 -14.06
N ILE A 325 12.75 -2.45 -12.74
CA ILE A 325 12.18 -3.52 -11.93
C ILE A 325 10.98 -2.95 -11.16
N ILE A 326 9.81 -3.54 -11.37
CA ILE A 326 8.62 -3.24 -10.56
C ILE A 326 8.67 -4.11 -9.30
N GLY A 327 8.85 -3.47 -8.16
CA GLY A 327 8.99 -4.10 -6.85
C GLY A 327 7.68 -4.35 -6.10
N GLU A 328 6.55 -3.97 -6.69
CA GLU A 328 5.21 -4.31 -6.19
C GLU A 328 4.94 -5.81 -6.36
N VAL A 329 4.19 -6.40 -5.44
CA VAL A 329 3.69 -7.77 -5.54
C VAL A 329 2.28 -7.76 -6.09
N HIS A 330 1.37 -6.92 -5.60
CA HIS A 330 -0.05 -7.02 -5.93
C HIS A 330 -0.43 -6.24 -7.18
N LYS A 331 0.07 -5.01 -7.32
CA LYS A 331 -0.28 -4.08 -8.42
C LYS A 331 0.68 -4.11 -9.60
N ARG A 332 1.65 -5.03 -9.58
CA ARG A 332 2.76 -5.08 -10.55
C ARG A 332 2.34 -5.05 -12.02
N LEU A 333 1.23 -5.72 -12.38
CA LEU A 333 0.74 -5.74 -13.75
C LEU A 333 0.13 -4.39 -14.16
N GLU A 334 -0.61 -3.74 -13.27
CA GLU A 334 -1.16 -2.39 -13.50
C GLU A 334 -0.01 -1.38 -13.66
N THR A 335 0.99 -1.44 -12.79
CA THR A 335 2.18 -0.57 -12.88
C THR A 335 2.97 -0.84 -14.16
N ARG A 336 3.08 -2.09 -14.61
CA ARG A 336 3.71 -2.44 -15.89
C ARG A 336 2.98 -1.84 -17.08
N GLU A 337 1.65 -1.84 -17.06
CA GLU A 337 0.84 -1.18 -18.10
C GLU A 337 1.11 0.32 -18.17
N VAL A 338 1.31 0.99 -17.03
CA VAL A 338 1.68 2.42 -16.98
C VAL A 338 3.03 2.66 -17.66
N PHE A 339 4.04 1.83 -17.42
CA PHE A 339 5.35 1.94 -18.08
C PHE A 339 5.27 1.66 -19.59
N ASN A 340 4.53 0.63 -19.99
CA ASN A 340 4.35 0.29 -21.40
C ASN A 340 3.60 1.41 -22.16
N ALA A 341 2.63 2.05 -21.51
CA ALA A 341 1.87 3.17 -22.08
C ALA A 341 2.68 4.46 -22.16
N PHE A 342 3.76 4.62 -21.38
CA PHE A 342 4.61 5.81 -21.41
C PHE A 342 5.40 5.92 -22.72
N GLY A 343 5.69 4.79 -23.37
CA GLY A 343 6.35 4.75 -24.69
C GLY A 343 7.87 4.93 -24.66
N ALA A 344 8.52 4.71 -23.51
CA ALA A 344 9.97 4.62 -23.43
C ALA A 344 10.45 3.23 -23.84
N ASP A 345 11.49 3.17 -24.68
CA ASP A 345 12.13 1.92 -25.10
C ASP A 345 13.12 1.44 -24.03
N VAL A 346 12.58 1.06 -22.86
CA VAL A 346 13.34 0.56 -21.71
C VAL A 346 12.73 -0.78 -21.28
N PRO A 347 13.54 -1.83 -21.07
CA PRO A 347 13.02 -3.12 -20.63
C PRO A 347 12.46 -3.02 -19.20
N VAL A 348 11.26 -3.56 -19.00
CA VAL A 348 10.54 -3.55 -17.72
C VAL A 348 10.25 -4.98 -17.31
N VAL A 349 10.61 -5.34 -16.08
CA VAL A 349 10.33 -6.67 -15.50
C VAL A 349 9.64 -6.55 -14.15
N THR A 350 8.84 -7.54 -13.81
CA THR A 350 8.23 -7.69 -12.48
C THR A 350 8.97 -8.72 -11.64
N LEU A 351 8.73 -8.73 -10.31
CA LEU A 351 9.41 -9.66 -9.40
C LEU A 351 9.17 -11.15 -9.71
N ASP A 352 8.02 -11.51 -10.30
CA ASP A 352 7.74 -12.89 -10.73
C ASP A 352 8.51 -13.30 -11.98
N GLU A 353 8.99 -12.33 -12.74
CA GLU A 353 9.81 -12.55 -13.91
C GLU A 353 11.30 -12.62 -13.56
N ILE A 354 11.72 -12.35 -12.32
CA ILE A 354 13.12 -12.41 -11.87
C ILE A 354 13.30 -13.64 -10.97
N GLY A 355 14.27 -14.50 -11.28
CA GLY A 355 14.47 -15.79 -10.63
C GLY A 355 13.71 -16.93 -11.32
N PRO A 356 13.68 -18.13 -10.70
CA PRO A 356 13.04 -19.30 -11.28
C PRO A 356 11.52 -19.24 -11.19
N ALA A 357 10.85 -19.67 -12.26
CA ALA A 357 9.42 -19.86 -12.31
C ALA A 357 8.89 -20.81 -11.21
N PRO A 358 7.61 -20.75 -10.84
CA PRO A 358 6.58 -19.83 -11.37
C PRO A 358 6.50 -18.48 -10.64
N TRP A 359 7.23 -18.33 -9.52
CA TRP A 359 7.08 -17.18 -8.62
C TRP A 359 8.18 -16.13 -8.76
N GLY A 360 9.28 -16.45 -9.44
CA GLY A 360 10.47 -15.61 -9.42
C GLY A 360 10.95 -15.39 -7.99
N VAL A 361 11.05 -14.12 -7.59
CA VAL A 361 11.39 -13.68 -6.22
C VAL A 361 10.18 -13.16 -5.45
N ILE A 362 8.97 -13.24 -5.99
CA ILE A 362 7.75 -12.96 -5.23
C ILE A 362 7.64 -13.98 -4.09
N GLY A 363 7.32 -13.47 -2.89
CA GLY A 363 7.26 -14.27 -1.67
C GLY A 363 8.61 -14.85 -1.25
N SER A 364 9.73 -14.39 -1.84
CA SER A 364 11.05 -14.78 -1.35
C SER A 364 11.35 -14.14 0.00
N ASN A 365 12.23 -14.78 0.78
CA ASN A 365 12.61 -14.31 2.10
C ASN A 365 14.11 -14.52 2.33
N VAL A 366 14.74 -13.69 3.16
CA VAL A 366 16.15 -13.83 3.55
C VAL A 366 16.35 -15.18 4.23
N SER A 367 17.20 -16.03 3.64
CA SER A 367 17.66 -17.26 4.29
C SER A 367 18.98 -17.03 5.03
N SER A 368 19.86 -16.23 4.47
CA SER A 368 21.16 -15.87 5.04
C SER A 368 21.65 -14.58 4.40
N GLU A 369 22.17 -13.67 5.20
CA GLU A 369 22.81 -12.44 4.71
C GLU A 369 24.24 -12.71 4.22
N GLN A 370 24.93 -13.70 4.83
CA GLN A 370 26.29 -14.10 4.50
C GLN A 370 26.46 -15.64 4.65
N PRO A 371 26.47 -16.42 3.55
CA PRO A 371 26.38 -15.99 2.14
C PRO A 371 25.01 -15.41 1.78
N CYS A 372 24.95 -14.54 0.77
CA CYS A 372 23.74 -13.85 0.30
C CYS A 372 22.78 -14.85 -0.35
N ARG A 373 21.78 -15.32 0.41
CA ARG A 373 20.89 -16.41 -0.01
C ARG A 373 19.43 -16.09 0.31
N LEU A 374 18.60 -16.20 -0.71
CA LEU A 374 17.15 -16.05 -0.66
C LEU A 374 16.49 -17.43 -0.67
N LYS A 375 15.48 -17.62 0.18
CA LYS A 375 14.54 -18.75 0.11
C LYS A 375 13.38 -18.34 -0.78
N LEU A 376 13.02 -19.18 -1.75
CA LEU A 376 11.94 -18.91 -2.70
C LEU A 376 10.64 -19.60 -2.28
N LEU A 377 9.54 -19.26 -2.93
CA LEU A 377 8.29 -20.01 -2.77
C LEU A 377 8.40 -21.45 -3.35
N PRO A 378 7.55 -22.38 -2.88
CA PRO A 378 7.46 -23.73 -3.43
C PRO A 378 7.18 -23.72 -4.95
N GLU A 379 7.79 -24.64 -5.68
CA GLU A 379 7.64 -24.71 -7.14
C GLU A 379 6.23 -25.13 -7.56
N ASP A 380 5.75 -26.26 -7.04
CA ASP A 380 4.39 -26.75 -7.24
C ASP A 380 3.70 -26.95 -5.88
N ALA A 381 3.24 -25.84 -5.30
CA ALA A 381 2.57 -25.84 -4.00
C ALA A 381 1.25 -26.64 -4.04
N SER A 382 0.51 -26.59 -5.14
CA SER A 382 -0.79 -27.26 -5.25
C SER A 382 -0.63 -28.77 -5.49
N GLY A 383 0.31 -29.21 -6.31
CA GLY A 383 0.64 -30.62 -6.46
C GLY A 383 1.26 -31.20 -5.18
N THR A 384 2.04 -30.41 -4.44
CA THR A 384 2.52 -30.82 -3.11
C THR A 384 1.36 -31.01 -2.13
N ALA A 385 0.36 -30.11 -2.14
CA ALA A 385 -0.84 -30.26 -1.32
C ALA A 385 -1.62 -31.54 -1.67
N ASP A 386 -1.82 -31.82 -2.95
CA ASP A 386 -2.46 -33.06 -3.41
C ASP A 386 -1.67 -34.30 -2.97
N ALA A 387 -0.34 -34.27 -3.07
CA ALA A 387 0.50 -35.39 -2.68
C ALA A 387 0.54 -35.63 -1.16
N ILE A 388 0.47 -34.57 -0.35
CA ILE A 388 0.32 -34.70 1.12
C ILE A 388 -1.03 -35.31 1.45
N ARG A 389 -2.10 -34.84 0.79
CA ARG A 389 -3.45 -35.38 0.97
C ARG A 389 -3.50 -36.87 0.67
N GLU A 390 -2.95 -37.28 -0.47
CA GLU A 390 -2.87 -38.70 -0.88
C GLU A 390 -2.07 -39.52 0.13
N ALA A 391 -0.93 -39.02 0.61
CA ALA A 391 -0.14 -39.71 1.63
C ALA A 391 -0.90 -39.91 2.95
N ILE A 392 -1.72 -38.94 3.36
CA ILE A 392 -2.58 -39.05 4.55
C ILE A 392 -3.70 -40.07 4.34
N LEU A 393 -4.34 -40.04 3.17
CA LEU A 393 -5.40 -40.99 2.83
C LEU A 393 -4.85 -42.42 2.78
N ASP A 394 -3.74 -42.65 2.09
CA ASP A 394 -3.13 -43.97 1.95
C ASP A 394 -2.54 -44.49 3.26
N GLY A 395 -1.91 -43.60 4.04
CA GLY A 395 -1.21 -43.95 5.27
C GLY A 395 -2.10 -44.10 6.51
N LEU A 396 -3.19 -43.32 6.61
CA LEU A 396 -4.08 -43.27 7.77
C LEU A 396 -5.53 -43.66 7.46
N GLY A 397 -5.94 -43.72 6.18
CA GLY A 397 -7.33 -43.96 5.80
C GLY A 397 -8.25 -42.77 6.06
N VAL A 398 -7.71 -41.57 6.27
CA VAL A 398 -8.47 -40.36 6.63
C VAL A 398 -8.54 -39.41 5.45
N ASN A 399 -9.74 -38.92 5.13
CA ASN A 399 -9.96 -37.96 4.05
C ASN A 399 -9.88 -36.52 4.55
N VAL A 400 -8.77 -35.84 4.25
CA VAL A 400 -8.52 -34.44 4.60
C VAL A 400 -8.38 -33.58 3.35
N GLU A 401 -8.42 -32.26 3.50
CA GLU A 401 -7.92 -31.33 2.49
C GLU A 401 -6.63 -30.66 2.99
N VAL A 402 -5.80 -30.17 2.06
CA VAL A 402 -4.49 -29.59 2.37
C VAL A 402 -4.36 -28.19 1.79
N ILE A 403 -3.83 -27.27 2.59
CA ILE A 403 -3.50 -25.90 2.17
C ILE A 403 -2.01 -25.65 2.45
N ILE A 404 -1.27 -25.21 1.45
CA ILE A 404 0.02 -24.56 1.64
C ILE A 404 -0.22 -23.07 1.83
N PHE A 405 -0.12 -22.59 3.07
CA PHE A 405 -0.38 -21.17 3.39
C PHE A 405 0.92 -20.39 3.33
N GLY A 406 0.84 -19.14 2.88
CA GLY A 406 1.92 -18.17 2.88
C GLY A 406 1.89 -17.30 4.13
N ASP A 407 2.98 -16.59 4.35
CA ASP A 407 3.14 -15.60 5.40
C ASP A 407 2.59 -14.28 4.87
N GLY A 408 1.62 -13.70 5.57
CA GLY A 408 1.13 -12.37 5.20
C GLY A 408 -0.35 -12.16 5.12
N ALA A 409 -1.10 -12.64 6.09
CA ALA A 409 -2.54 -12.37 6.09
C ALA A 409 -2.99 -11.28 7.05
N TYR A 410 -2.06 -10.66 7.77
CA TYR A 410 -2.39 -9.72 8.84
C TYR A 410 -1.33 -8.63 9.03
N LYS A 411 -1.71 -7.62 9.81
CA LYS A 411 -0.78 -6.65 10.37
C LYS A 411 -0.36 -7.15 11.74
N ASP A 412 0.92 -7.40 11.92
CA ASP A 412 1.44 -7.79 13.23
C ASP A 412 1.22 -6.63 14.22
N PRO A 413 0.55 -6.86 15.37
CA PRO A 413 0.20 -5.79 16.29
C PRO A 413 1.41 -5.23 17.05
N ASP A 414 2.48 -6.03 17.22
CA ASP A 414 3.67 -5.67 17.97
C ASP A 414 4.69 -4.93 17.11
N SER A 415 4.88 -5.37 15.86
CA SER A 415 5.79 -4.76 14.89
C SER A 415 5.11 -3.66 14.05
N GLY A 416 3.78 -3.72 13.95
CA GLY A 416 2.95 -2.87 13.10
C GLY A 416 3.27 -2.94 11.61
N ILE A 417 4.04 -3.92 11.19
CA ILE A 417 4.32 -4.22 9.79
C ILE A 417 3.15 -5.02 9.25
N TYR A 418 2.73 -4.67 8.04
CA TYR A 418 1.82 -5.51 7.29
C TYR A 418 2.64 -6.62 6.65
N GLU A 419 2.34 -7.85 7.05
CA GLU A 419 3.03 -9.02 6.49
C GLU A 419 2.45 -9.44 5.15
N LEU A 420 1.45 -8.72 4.59
CA LEU A 420 0.75 -8.92 3.30
C LEU A 420 1.65 -8.91 2.04
N ALA A 421 2.82 -9.53 2.11
CA ALA A 421 3.87 -9.53 1.11
C ALA A 421 3.79 -10.73 0.16
N ASP A 422 3.16 -11.83 0.58
CA ASP A 422 2.91 -12.96 -0.30
C ASP A 422 1.75 -12.63 -1.26
N PRO A 423 1.80 -13.13 -2.52
CA PRO A 423 0.82 -12.77 -3.55
C PRO A 423 -0.59 -13.20 -3.17
N HIS A 424 -0.69 -14.30 -2.41
CA HIS A 424 -1.93 -14.84 -1.88
C HIS A 424 -1.67 -15.49 -0.52
N PRO A 425 -2.60 -15.38 0.46
CA PRO A 425 -2.48 -16.12 1.71
C PRO A 425 -2.42 -17.65 1.51
N ALA A 426 -3.09 -18.19 0.49
CA ALA A 426 -3.02 -19.60 0.13
C ALA A 426 -2.19 -19.76 -1.14
N ILE A 427 -0.95 -20.25 -1.01
CA ILE A 427 0.00 -20.43 -2.11
C ILE A 427 -0.33 -21.70 -2.92
N GLY A 428 -0.79 -22.75 -2.24
CA GLY A 428 -1.20 -24.00 -2.87
C GLY A 428 -2.37 -24.64 -2.16
N VAL A 429 -3.26 -25.30 -2.90
CA VAL A 429 -4.43 -25.97 -2.34
C VAL A 429 -4.68 -27.30 -3.04
N SER A 430 -5.12 -28.29 -2.26
CA SER A 430 -5.58 -29.57 -2.77
C SER A 430 -6.83 -29.42 -3.64
N ALA A 431 -7.04 -30.39 -4.53
CA ALA A 431 -8.07 -30.32 -5.57
C ALA A 431 -9.49 -30.10 -5.03
N GLY A 432 -9.83 -30.63 -3.86
CA GLY A 432 -11.16 -30.49 -3.26
C GLY A 432 -11.49 -29.07 -2.81
N LEU A 433 -10.49 -28.24 -2.54
CA LEU A 433 -10.66 -26.84 -2.13
C LEU A 433 -10.63 -25.84 -3.29
N ARG A 434 -10.17 -26.23 -4.49
CA ARG A 434 -9.99 -25.31 -5.64
C ARG A 434 -11.29 -24.65 -6.12
N SER A 435 -12.43 -25.31 -5.93
CA SER A 435 -13.77 -24.83 -6.35
C SER A 435 -14.59 -24.24 -5.20
N TYR A 436 -14.10 -24.28 -3.96
CA TYR A 436 -14.87 -23.90 -2.78
C TYR A 436 -14.91 -22.37 -2.60
N ARG A 437 -16.10 -21.77 -2.66
CA ARG A 437 -16.34 -20.34 -2.33
C ARG A 437 -17.18 -20.24 -1.06
N LEU A 438 -16.80 -19.39 -0.11
CA LEU A 438 -17.68 -19.09 1.03
C LEU A 438 -18.91 -18.33 0.53
N ARG A 439 -20.08 -18.81 0.98
CA ARG A 439 -21.44 -18.31 0.73
C ARG A 439 -21.51 -16.83 0.32
N THR A 440 -22.16 -16.57 -0.81
CA THR A 440 -22.92 -15.35 -1.05
C THR A 440 -24.22 -15.44 -0.24
N GLY A 441 -24.22 -14.89 0.97
CA GLY A 441 -25.39 -14.91 1.86
C GLY A 441 -25.89 -13.50 2.17
N LYS A 442 -27.21 -13.32 2.29
CA LYS A 442 -27.82 -12.07 2.74
C LYS A 442 -27.22 -11.68 4.10
N LYS A 443 -26.89 -10.40 4.28
CA LYS A 443 -26.36 -9.85 5.55
C LYS A 443 -27.41 -10.03 6.65
N LEU A 444 -27.31 -11.12 7.40
CA LEU A 444 -28.21 -11.47 8.50
C LEU A 444 -28.29 -10.33 9.53
N LYS A 445 -27.14 -9.73 9.89
CA LYS A 445 -27.06 -8.59 10.81
C LYS A 445 -27.88 -7.40 10.33
N MET A 446 -27.80 -7.07 9.04
CA MET A 446 -28.59 -5.97 8.46
C MET A 446 -30.09 -6.27 8.50
N HIS A 447 -30.50 -7.51 8.25
CA HIS A 447 -31.90 -7.90 8.36
C HIS A 447 -32.39 -7.86 9.80
N VAL A 448 -31.60 -8.35 10.77
CA VAL A 448 -31.91 -8.24 12.20
C VAL A 448 -32.06 -6.77 12.60
N ASP A 449 -31.11 -5.92 12.23
CA ASP A 449 -31.15 -4.49 12.54
C ASP A 449 -32.37 -3.80 11.91
N THR A 450 -32.71 -4.17 10.67
CA THR A 450 -33.88 -3.64 9.95
C THR A 450 -35.19 -4.06 10.63
N LEU A 451 -35.34 -5.34 10.98
CA LEU A 451 -36.55 -5.86 11.62
C LEU A 451 -36.70 -5.33 13.06
N HIS A 452 -35.58 -5.17 13.77
CA HIS A 452 -35.57 -4.54 15.09
C HIS A 452 -35.94 -3.06 15.04
N GLN A 453 -35.43 -2.31 14.06
CA GLN A 453 -35.85 -0.91 13.82
C GLN A 453 -37.32 -0.79 13.42
N GLN A 454 -37.90 -1.82 12.81
CA GLN A 454 -39.32 -1.91 12.51
C GLN A 454 -40.18 -2.26 13.74
N GLY A 455 -39.58 -2.36 14.94
CA GLY A 455 -40.27 -2.57 16.20
C GLY A 455 -40.65 -4.03 16.47
N MET A 456 -40.12 -4.98 15.69
CA MET A 456 -40.33 -6.40 15.94
C MET A 456 -39.62 -6.84 17.22
N SER A 457 -40.32 -7.63 18.02
CA SER A 457 -39.75 -8.33 19.17
C SER A 457 -38.71 -9.37 18.72
N ARG A 458 -37.85 -9.78 19.65
CA ARG A 458 -36.82 -10.79 19.38
C ARG A 458 -37.42 -12.08 18.84
N GLU A 459 -38.54 -12.52 19.40
CA GLU A 459 -39.25 -13.73 18.99
C GLU A 459 -39.81 -13.61 17.57
N GLU A 460 -40.31 -12.42 17.17
CA GLU A 460 -40.79 -12.15 15.81
C GLU A 460 -39.66 -12.08 14.79
N ILE A 461 -38.51 -11.51 15.17
CA ILE A 461 -37.30 -11.49 14.32
C ILE A 461 -36.76 -12.91 14.12
N GLU A 462 -36.70 -13.71 15.19
CA GLU A 462 -36.26 -15.11 15.13
C GLU A 462 -37.20 -15.95 14.26
N GLN A 463 -38.52 -15.71 14.30
CA GLN A 463 -39.48 -16.34 13.37
C GLN A 463 -39.33 -15.86 11.93
N ALA A 464 -39.14 -14.57 11.71
CA ALA A 464 -38.96 -13.99 10.36
C ALA A 464 -37.67 -14.48 9.68
N LEU A 465 -36.62 -14.76 10.46
CA LEU A 465 -35.33 -15.26 9.97
C LEU A 465 -35.25 -16.80 9.98
N GLY A 466 -36.05 -17.48 10.80
CA GLY A 466 -36.10 -18.94 10.91
C GLY A 466 -36.68 -19.68 9.68
N GLY A 467 -37.25 -18.94 8.71
CA GLY A 467 -37.74 -19.49 7.44
C GLY A 467 -36.69 -19.59 6.32
N ALA A 468 -35.47 -19.08 6.52
CA ALA A 468 -34.41 -19.10 5.52
C ALA A 468 -33.46 -20.29 5.72
N THR A 469 -33.79 -21.45 5.16
CA THR A 469 -32.79 -22.52 4.95
C THR A 469 -31.61 -21.96 4.13
N PRO A 470 -30.35 -22.24 4.50
CA PRO A 470 -29.20 -21.98 3.64
C PRO A 470 -29.42 -22.72 2.31
N GLY A 471 -29.18 -22.03 1.19
CA GLY A 471 -29.41 -22.55 -0.16
C GLY A 471 -28.78 -23.93 -0.36
N LYS A 472 -29.58 -24.84 -0.93
CA LYS A 472 -29.14 -26.17 -1.36
C LYS A 472 -27.99 -26.08 -2.35
N GLU A 473 -27.06 -27.01 -2.17
CA GLU A 473 -26.01 -27.41 -3.09
C GLU A 473 -26.55 -27.57 -4.52
N THR A 474 -25.89 -26.93 -5.49
CA THR A 474 -26.09 -27.24 -6.90
C THR A 474 -24.92 -28.11 -7.35
N GLU A 475 -25.18 -29.41 -7.52
CA GLU A 475 -24.30 -30.32 -8.27
C GLU A 475 -24.13 -29.85 -9.73
N PRO A 476 -22.98 -30.15 -10.37
CA PRO A 476 -22.75 -29.76 -11.77
C PRO A 476 -23.52 -30.67 -12.72
N ALA A 477 -24.53 -30.12 -13.41
CA ALA A 477 -25.19 -30.81 -14.50
C ALA A 477 -24.34 -30.77 -15.78
N SER A 478 -23.86 -31.94 -16.21
CA SER A 478 -23.42 -32.21 -17.57
C SER A 478 -24.63 -32.26 -18.53
N MET A 479 -24.54 -31.65 -19.72
CA MET A 479 -24.86 -32.29 -21.02
C MET A 479 -24.97 -31.30 -22.20
N SER A 480 -24.41 -31.78 -23.31
CA SER A 480 -24.59 -31.49 -24.74
C SER A 480 -25.95 -30.96 -25.23
N GLY A 481 -25.93 -30.17 -26.32
CA GLY A 481 -27.06 -30.05 -27.25
C GLY A 481 -27.15 -28.73 -28.03
N SER A 482 -27.21 -28.84 -29.37
CA SER A 482 -27.11 -27.81 -30.42
C SER A 482 -28.41 -27.04 -30.77
N PHE A 483 -28.26 -25.74 -31.16
CA PHE A 483 -28.92 -24.89 -32.21
C PHE A 483 -30.43 -25.06 -32.59
N PRO A 484 -31.07 -24.19 -33.43
CA PRO A 484 -30.97 -22.73 -33.72
C PRO A 484 -32.35 -22.00 -33.84
N GLY A 485 -32.36 -20.68 -34.11
CA GLY A 485 -33.23 -20.10 -35.17
C GLY A 485 -34.34 -19.06 -34.82
N SER A 486 -34.08 -17.80 -35.21
CA SER A 486 -34.94 -16.66 -35.66
C SER A 486 -36.39 -16.95 -36.14
N VAL A 487 -37.41 -16.08 -36.16
CA VAL A 487 -37.60 -14.64 -36.56
C VAL A 487 -39.01 -14.14 -36.07
N PRO A 488 -39.55 -12.91 -36.34
CA PRO A 488 -40.28 -12.06 -35.38
C PRO A 488 -41.71 -11.62 -35.86
N VAL A 489 -42.19 -10.42 -35.43
CA VAL A 489 -43.32 -9.58 -35.97
C VAL A 489 -44.62 -9.69 -35.14
N SER A 490 -45.43 -8.67 -34.79
CA SER A 490 -45.58 -7.21 -34.99
C SER A 490 -46.55 -6.65 -33.93
N VAL A 491 -46.64 -5.32 -33.78
CA VAL A 491 -47.67 -4.59 -33.01
C VAL A 491 -48.51 -3.74 -33.97
N PRO A 492 -49.82 -3.55 -33.71
CA PRO A 492 -50.57 -2.40 -34.20
C PRO A 492 -51.10 -1.49 -33.06
N ALA A 493 -51.28 -0.22 -33.42
CA ALA A 493 -51.61 0.93 -32.57
C ALA A 493 -53.12 1.24 -32.50
N SER A 494 -53.43 2.29 -31.70
CA SER A 494 -54.68 3.10 -31.55
C SER A 494 -55.24 3.01 -30.11
N VAL A 495 -55.78 4.04 -29.43
CA VAL A 495 -56.61 5.20 -29.83
C VAL A 495 -56.48 6.35 -28.79
N MET A 496 -56.72 7.58 -29.28
CA MET A 496 -57.20 8.87 -28.70
C MET A 496 -58.17 8.77 -27.49
N ASP A 497 -58.67 9.80 -26.78
CA ASP A 497 -58.44 11.23 -26.48
C ASP A 497 -59.55 11.57 -25.44
N ALA A 498 -59.33 12.46 -24.44
CA ALA A 498 -60.39 13.23 -23.74
C ALA A 498 -59.87 14.12 -22.56
N SER A 499 -59.46 15.35 -22.89
CA SER A 499 -59.83 16.66 -22.30
C SER A 499 -60.49 16.83 -20.89
N LEU A 500 -59.73 17.50 -19.98
CA LEU A 500 -59.98 18.78 -19.19
C LEU A 500 -61.25 18.97 -18.28
N PRO A 501 -61.35 19.98 -17.35
CA PRO A 501 -60.48 21.14 -17.00
C PRO A 501 -60.24 21.40 -15.46
N LYS A 502 -59.12 22.04 -15.04
CA LYS A 502 -58.82 23.46 -14.66
C LYS A 502 -59.43 24.04 -13.37
N GLU A 503 -58.54 24.56 -12.50
CA GLU A 503 -58.52 25.88 -11.82
C GLU A 503 -57.15 25.98 -11.09
N GLY A 504 -56.19 26.87 -11.41
CA GLY A 504 -56.15 28.34 -11.28
C GLY A 504 -55.37 28.68 -9.99
N VAL A 505 -54.16 29.25 -9.98
CA VAL A 505 -53.80 30.65 -10.34
C VAL A 505 -52.29 30.81 -10.65
N GLU A 506 -52.03 31.69 -11.62
CA GLU A 506 -50.83 32.18 -12.34
C GLU A 506 -49.74 32.87 -11.46
N ARG A 507 -48.42 32.75 -11.72
CA ARG A 507 -47.51 33.21 -12.83
C ARG A 507 -47.22 34.72 -12.92
N LYS A 508 -45.92 35.05 -13.06
CA LYS A 508 -45.25 35.98 -14.02
C LYS A 508 -43.75 35.59 -14.04
N GLU A 509 -43.06 35.08 -15.08
CA GLU A 509 -42.79 35.51 -16.49
C GLU A 509 -42.03 36.86 -16.55
N GLU A 510 -40.93 37.11 -17.30
CA GLU A 510 -40.30 36.65 -18.57
C GLU A 510 -38.77 36.93 -18.49
N MET A 511 -37.79 36.21 -19.07
CA MET A 511 -37.46 35.75 -20.44
C MET A 511 -36.93 36.84 -21.42
N ARG A 512 -35.72 36.63 -21.97
CA ARG A 512 -35.31 36.94 -23.37
C ARG A 512 -33.91 36.37 -23.72
N GLU A 513 -33.91 35.35 -24.59
CA GLU A 513 -32.78 34.86 -25.44
C GLU A 513 -32.82 35.55 -26.84
N PRO A 514 -32.29 35.03 -27.99
CA PRO A 514 -31.18 34.08 -28.33
C PRO A 514 -30.24 34.61 -29.47
N ILE A 515 -29.18 33.91 -29.92
CA ILE A 515 -29.07 32.96 -31.08
C ILE A 515 -27.55 32.62 -31.19
N GLY A 516 -27.00 31.45 -31.54
CA GLY A 516 -27.45 30.12 -31.98
C GLY A 516 -26.28 29.35 -32.65
N GLY A 517 -26.27 28.00 -32.61
CA GLY A 517 -25.36 27.16 -33.42
C GLY A 517 -25.05 25.76 -32.86
N LYS A 518 -25.61 24.70 -33.49
CA LYS A 518 -25.69 23.28 -33.09
C LYS A 518 -24.47 22.40 -33.45
N ARG A 519 -24.26 21.29 -32.71
CA ARG A 519 -24.24 19.85 -33.13
C ARG A 519 -23.61 18.97 -32.01
N GLU A 520 -24.39 18.15 -31.27
CA GLU A 520 -24.80 16.74 -31.48
C GLU A 520 -23.93 15.71 -30.73
N GLY A 521 -24.53 14.90 -29.83
CA GLY A 521 -23.85 13.71 -29.27
C GLY A 521 -24.31 13.12 -27.92
N ARG A 522 -25.59 12.72 -27.80
CA ARG A 522 -26.16 11.64 -26.93
C ARG A 522 -25.74 11.53 -25.43
N GLY A 523 -26.66 11.96 -24.56
CA GLY A 523 -26.94 11.30 -23.28
C GLY A 523 -28.38 10.80 -23.26
N GLN A 524 -28.61 9.56 -22.82
CA GLN A 524 -29.88 9.10 -22.26
C GLN A 524 -29.55 8.28 -21.02
N GLY A 525 -29.63 8.95 -19.87
CA GLY A 525 -29.92 8.30 -18.61
C GLY A 525 -31.43 8.16 -18.44
N GLU A 526 -31.77 7.35 -17.44
CA GLU A 526 -33.06 7.30 -16.76
C GLU A 526 -34.20 6.56 -17.45
N GLU A 527 -34.10 5.22 -17.43
CA GLU A 527 -35.26 4.36 -17.21
C GLU A 527 -34.79 2.98 -16.70
N ARG A 528 -34.56 2.88 -15.38
CA ARG A 528 -34.48 1.61 -14.63
C ARG A 528 -34.44 1.93 -13.13
N ASN A 529 -35.62 2.11 -12.53
CA ASN A 529 -35.72 1.99 -11.08
C ASN A 529 -37.14 1.63 -10.68
N GLN A 530 -37.42 0.34 -10.64
CA GLN A 530 -38.44 -0.31 -9.79
C GLN A 530 -38.42 -1.82 -10.05
N ARG A 531 -37.31 -2.47 -9.64
CA ARG A 531 -37.17 -3.91 -9.34
C ARG A 531 -35.69 -4.24 -9.11
N ASP A 532 -35.09 -3.73 -8.04
CA ASP A 532 -33.85 -4.34 -7.48
C ASP A 532 -33.52 -3.91 -6.03
N GLN A 533 -34.51 -3.82 -5.15
CA GLN A 533 -34.25 -3.72 -3.71
C GLN A 533 -34.28 -5.13 -3.11
N GLY A 534 -33.18 -5.88 -3.24
CA GLY A 534 -33.15 -7.26 -2.73
C GLY A 534 -31.79 -7.94 -2.56
N GLU A 535 -30.72 -7.49 -3.22
CA GLU A 535 -29.41 -8.16 -3.14
C GLU A 535 -28.27 -7.18 -2.87
N VAL A 536 -28.17 -6.73 -1.62
CA VAL A 536 -26.88 -6.24 -1.08
C VAL A 536 -26.05 -7.47 -0.72
N GLY A 537 -25.47 -8.13 -1.74
CA GLY A 537 -24.58 -9.27 -1.58
C GLY A 537 -23.31 -8.91 -0.82
N THR A 538 -22.80 -9.82 0.00
CA THR A 538 -21.44 -9.71 0.58
C THR A 538 -20.40 -9.88 -0.51
N THR A 539 -19.30 -9.12 -0.48
CA THR A 539 -18.13 -9.40 -1.33
C THR A 539 -17.70 -10.86 -1.07
N PRO A 540 -17.67 -11.73 -2.10
CA PRO A 540 -17.37 -13.14 -1.92
C PRO A 540 -15.97 -13.28 -1.34
N ARG A 541 -15.84 -13.92 -0.18
CA ARG A 541 -14.54 -14.20 0.43
C ARG A 541 -14.07 -15.57 0.00
N SER A 542 -12.78 -15.68 -0.31
CA SER A 542 -12.16 -16.98 -0.54
C SER A 542 -12.06 -17.74 0.80
N LEU A 543 -12.62 -18.96 0.84
CA LEU A 543 -12.50 -19.86 1.98
C LEU A 543 -11.04 -20.20 2.25
N THR A 544 -10.31 -20.53 1.20
CA THR A 544 -8.89 -20.91 1.29
C THR A 544 -8.06 -19.75 1.84
N SER A 545 -8.35 -18.51 1.44
CA SER A 545 -7.68 -17.34 2.01
C SER A 545 -7.99 -17.19 3.50
N ILE A 546 -9.24 -17.35 3.93
CA ILE A 546 -9.60 -17.24 5.35
C ILE A 546 -8.93 -18.33 6.19
N VAL A 547 -8.93 -19.58 5.72
CA VAL A 547 -8.29 -20.70 6.44
C VAL A 547 -6.78 -20.51 6.49
N ALA A 548 -6.16 -20.07 5.39
CA ALA A 548 -4.74 -19.76 5.36
C ALA A 548 -4.38 -18.61 6.31
N THR A 549 -5.18 -17.55 6.36
CA THR A 549 -5.03 -16.46 7.33
C THR A 549 -5.11 -16.96 8.77
N LEU A 550 -6.07 -17.84 9.06
CA LEU A 550 -6.19 -18.44 10.38
C LEU A 550 -4.94 -19.28 10.73
N ALA A 551 -4.44 -20.06 9.77
CA ALA A 551 -3.24 -20.87 9.97
C ALA A 551 -2.00 -20.00 10.22
N ASP A 552 -1.82 -18.93 9.44
CA ASP A 552 -0.73 -17.95 9.59
C ASP A 552 -0.74 -17.31 11.00
N LEU A 553 -1.90 -16.81 11.43
CA LEU A 553 -2.09 -16.24 12.77
C LEU A 553 -1.77 -17.23 13.90
N MET A 554 -2.02 -18.52 13.68
CA MET A 554 -1.76 -19.56 14.66
C MET A 554 -0.31 -20.06 14.68
N ALA A 555 0.33 -20.10 13.51
CA ALA A 555 1.73 -20.47 13.39
C ALA A 555 2.63 -19.39 13.99
N GLY A 556 2.29 -18.12 13.78
CA GLY A 556 3.09 -16.97 14.18
C GLY A 556 4.37 -16.83 13.35
N SER A 557 5.04 -15.70 13.51
CA SER A 557 6.24 -15.34 12.74
C SER A 557 7.55 -15.91 13.32
N ALA A 558 7.53 -16.34 14.60
CA ALA A 558 8.69 -16.88 15.29
C ALA A 558 8.66 -18.41 15.31
N ASP A 559 9.82 -19.06 15.20
CA ASP A 559 10.09 -20.51 15.17
C ASP A 559 9.48 -21.32 16.36
N ALA A 560 8.15 -21.29 16.54
CA ALA A 560 7.42 -22.06 17.56
C ALA A 560 7.46 -23.57 17.27
N GLY A 561 8.09 -23.96 16.15
CA GLY A 561 8.22 -25.33 15.69
C GLY A 561 6.88 -25.93 15.26
N THR A 562 5.85 -25.11 15.01
CA THR A 562 4.50 -25.53 14.59
C THR A 562 4.19 -25.14 13.14
N PRO A 563 4.94 -25.66 12.14
CA PRO A 563 4.71 -25.31 10.74
C PRO A 563 3.43 -25.94 10.14
N ILE A 564 2.73 -26.78 10.92
CA ILE A 564 1.51 -27.46 10.50
C ILE A 564 0.38 -27.06 11.44
N ILE A 565 -0.73 -26.58 10.89
CA ILE A 565 -1.96 -26.25 11.61
C ILE A 565 -3.07 -27.17 11.10
N VAL A 566 -3.87 -27.73 12.00
CA VAL A 566 -5.08 -28.47 11.61
C VAL A 566 -6.30 -27.62 11.93
N VAL A 567 -7.16 -27.42 10.95
CA VAL A 567 -8.44 -26.72 11.08
C VAL A 567 -9.57 -27.72 10.93
N ARG A 568 -10.35 -27.88 11.99
CA ARG A 568 -11.43 -28.86 12.12
C ARG A 568 -12.80 -28.20 12.07
N GLY A 569 -13.74 -28.88 11.40
CA GLY A 569 -15.15 -28.48 11.37
C GLY A 569 -15.46 -27.31 10.42
N PHE A 570 -14.48 -26.74 9.74
CA PHE A 570 -14.65 -25.54 8.91
C PHE A 570 -15.51 -25.76 7.65
N LEU A 571 -15.39 -26.94 7.02
CA LEU A 571 -16.15 -27.31 5.81
C LEU A 571 -17.58 -27.79 6.11
N ARG A 572 -17.93 -28.03 7.38
CA ARG A 572 -19.22 -28.61 7.80
C ARG A 572 -20.17 -27.57 8.42
N THR A 573 -19.97 -26.27 8.14
CA THR A 573 -20.70 -25.12 8.73
C THR A 573 -21.79 -24.50 7.84
#